data_AF-A0A961V2J1-F1
#
_entry.id   AF-A0A961V2J1-F1
#
_cell.length_a   1.000
_cell.length_b   1.000
_cell.length_c   1.000
_cell.angle_alpha   90.00
_cell.angle_beta   90.00
_cell.angle_gamma   90.00
#
_symmetry.space_group_name_H-M   'P 1'
#
loop_
_entity.id
_entity.type
_entity.pdbx_description
1 polymer ?
#
loop_
_entity_poly.entity_id
_entity_poly.type
_entity_poly.pdbx_seq_one_letter_code
_entity_poly.pdbx_strand_id
1 'polypeptide(L)'
;MRIVGYERVSTTRQGASGLGLAAQRQAIEAFVASRGGELLARFTEVESGRNPDRPELGRALHLARVTGALLVIARLDRLSRNAAFLLTLRDSGVRFAAADMPEANDLTVGVMALVAQAEREAISRRTKE
;
A
#
# COMPACT_ATOMS: atom_id res chain seq x y z
N MET A 1 18.04 -7.16 -6.37
CA MET A 1 16.65 -6.87 -6.80
C MET A 1 16.32 -5.42 -6.48
N ARG A 2 15.72 -4.64 -7.40
CA ARG A 2 15.38 -3.23 -7.13
C ARG A 2 14.01 -3.12 -6.45
N ILE A 3 13.91 -2.28 -5.42
CA ILE A 3 12.72 -2.13 -4.59
C ILE A 3 12.35 -0.65 -4.47
N VAL A 4 11.05 -0.35 -4.49
CA VAL A 4 10.49 0.95 -4.14
C VAL A 4 9.61 0.77 -2.91
N GLY A 5 9.84 1.56 -1.86
CA GLY A 5 9.05 1.48 -0.63
C GLY A 5 7.88 2.46 -0.61
N TYR A 6 6.72 2.03 -0.13
CA TYR A 6 5.55 2.89 0.09
C TYR A 6 5.00 2.75 1.52
N GLU A 7 4.82 3.89 2.18
CA GLU A 7 4.39 4.02 3.58
C GLU A 7 3.23 4.99 3.69
N ARG A 8 2.34 4.79 4.68
CA ARG A 8 1.23 5.73 4.94
C ARG A 8 1.00 5.97 6.42
N VAL A 9 0.61 7.20 6.77
CA VAL A 9 -0.01 7.54 8.07
C VAL A 9 -1.27 8.36 7.88
N SER A 10 -2.26 8.14 8.76
CA SER A 10 -3.59 8.75 8.65
C SER A 10 -3.67 10.19 9.17
N THR A 11 -2.65 10.67 9.90
CA THR A 11 -2.61 12.03 10.44
C THR A 11 -1.18 12.55 10.52
N THR A 12 -1.02 13.86 10.34
CA THR A 12 0.27 14.56 10.54
C THR A 12 0.80 14.36 11.95
N ARG A 13 -0.09 14.24 12.95
CA ARG A 13 0.25 13.95 14.36
C ARG A 13 0.85 12.56 14.55
N GLN A 14 0.40 11.55 13.78
CA GLN A 14 1.01 10.22 13.74
C GLN A 14 2.29 10.18 12.89
N GLY A 15 2.40 11.04 11.88
CA GLY A 15 3.68 11.30 11.19
C GLY A 15 4.72 11.89 12.16
N ALA A 16 4.30 12.79 13.04
CA ALA A 16 5.15 13.47 14.02
C ALA A 16 5.55 12.58 15.21
N SER A 17 4.70 11.64 15.65
CA SER A 17 5.07 10.70 16.73
C SER A 17 5.99 9.58 16.27
N GLY A 18 6.13 9.35 14.95
CA GLY A 18 7.08 8.42 14.35
C GLY A 18 6.78 6.93 14.55
N LEU A 19 6.06 6.52 15.60
CA LEU A 19 5.86 5.12 16.00
C LEU A 19 5.20 4.26 14.90
N GLY A 20 4.25 4.83 14.14
CA GLY A 20 3.59 4.13 13.05
C GLY A 20 4.42 4.05 11.76
N LEU A 21 5.31 5.02 11.51
CA LEU A 21 6.19 5.04 10.34
C LEU A 21 7.47 4.25 10.59
N ALA A 22 8.03 4.30 11.80
CA ALA A 22 9.23 3.56 12.17
C ALA A 22 9.03 2.05 12.01
N ALA A 23 7.90 1.52 12.49
CA ALA A 23 7.55 0.11 12.28
C ALA A 23 7.38 -0.25 10.79
N GLN A 24 6.78 0.65 10.00
CA GLN A 24 6.62 0.44 8.55
C GLN A 24 7.97 0.45 7.83
N ARG A 25 8.84 1.41 8.15
CA ARG A 25 10.21 1.52 7.64
C ARG A 25 11.01 0.27 7.94
N GLN A 26 10.96 -0.18 9.19
CA GLN A 26 11.67 -1.39 9.62
C GLN A 26 11.16 -2.63 8.88
N ALA A 27 9.84 -2.75 8.65
CA ALA A 27 9.28 -3.85 7.89
C ALA A 27 9.76 -3.85 6.43
N ILE A 28 9.78 -2.68 5.77
CA ILE A 28 10.31 -2.55 4.41
C ILE A 28 11.81 -2.84 4.37
N GLU A 29 12.59 -2.30 5.31
CA GLU A 29 14.04 -2.52 5.38
C GLU A 29 14.37 -3.99 5.64
N ALA A 30 13.65 -4.67 6.53
CA ALA A 30 13.79 -6.10 6.77
C ALA A 30 13.41 -6.93 5.53
N PHE A 31 12.38 -6.52 4.79
CA PHE A 31 12.01 -7.15 3.53
C PHE A 31 13.13 -6.96 2.47
N VAL A 32 13.67 -5.76 2.34
CA VAL A 32 14.78 -5.46 1.42
C VAL A 32 16.00 -6.31 1.78
N ALA A 33 16.37 -6.35 3.05
CA ALA A 33 17.52 -7.11 3.55
C ALA A 33 17.37 -8.62 3.32
N SER A 34 16.20 -9.19 3.65
CA SER A 34 15.94 -10.64 3.47
C SER A 34 15.98 -11.11 2.01
N ARG A 35 15.78 -10.19 1.06
CA ARG A 35 15.82 -10.46 -0.39
C ARG A 35 17.12 -10.03 -1.06
N GLY A 36 18.09 -9.50 -0.32
CA GLY A 36 19.32 -8.91 -0.89
C GLY A 36 19.01 -7.80 -1.90
N GLY A 37 17.97 -7.01 -1.62
CA GLY A 37 17.47 -5.96 -2.50
C GLY A 37 18.19 -4.62 -2.31
N GLU A 38 17.99 -3.73 -3.28
CA GLU A 38 18.38 -2.33 -3.24
C GLU A 38 17.12 -1.47 -3.18
N LEU A 39 17.01 -0.63 -2.16
CA LEU A 39 15.91 0.32 -2.02
C LEU A 39 16.22 1.58 -2.84
N LEU A 40 15.54 1.76 -3.97
CA LEU A 40 15.75 2.90 -4.87
C LEU A 40 15.20 4.20 -4.29
N ALA A 41 14.02 4.15 -3.71
CA ALA A 41 13.34 5.29 -3.10
C ALA A 41 12.26 4.81 -2.13
N ARG A 42 11.87 5.72 -1.24
CA ARG A 42 10.77 5.55 -0.30
C ARG A 42 9.81 6.72 -0.44
N PHE A 43 8.53 6.42 -0.54
CA PHE A 43 7.44 7.38 -0.65
C PHE A 43 6.57 7.28 0.60
N THR A 44 6.30 8.42 1.25
CA THR A 44 5.51 8.48 2.48
C THR A 44 4.28 9.33 2.25
N GLU A 45 3.11 8.70 2.33
CA GLU A 45 1.82 9.35 2.18
C GLU A 45 1.27 9.79 3.55
N VAL A 46 0.94 11.08 3.68
CA VAL A 46 0.41 11.67 4.93
C VAL A 46 -1.03 12.10 4.69
N GLU A 47 -1.91 11.11 4.53
CA GLU A 47 -3.31 11.31 4.14
C GLU A 47 -4.24 10.34 4.89
N SER A 48 -5.43 10.84 5.23
CA SER A 48 -6.47 10.00 5.83
C SER A 48 -6.99 9.00 4.80
N GLY A 49 -7.36 7.78 5.22
CA GLY A 49 -7.81 6.74 4.29
C GLY A 49 -9.10 7.05 3.50
N ARG A 50 -9.77 8.18 3.82
CA ARG A 50 -10.96 8.69 3.14
C ARG A 50 -10.64 9.53 1.90
N ASN A 51 -9.44 10.12 1.80
CA ASN A 51 -9.07 10.89 0.62
C ASN A 51 -8.60 9.94 -0.49
N PRO A 52 -9.23 9.95 -1.68
CA PRO A 52 -8.76 9.18 -2.83
C PRO A 52 -7.47 9.73 -3.43
N ASP A 53 -7.14 11.00 -3.22
CA ASP A 53 -5.94 11.60 -3.80
C ASP A 53 -4.69 11.10 -3.08
N ARG A 54 -3.85 10.39 -3.84
CA ARG A 54 -2.63 9.74 -3.35
C ARG A 54 -1.45 10.03 -4.28
N PRO A 55 -0.91 11.26 -4.24
CA PRO A 55 0.17 11.66 -5.15
C PRO A 55 1.45 10.83 -4.93
N GLU A 56 1.77 10.47 -3.68
CA GLU A 56 2.98 9.72 -3.37
C GLU A 56 2.88 8.26 -3.84
N LEU A 57 1.67 7.67 -3.80
CA LEU A 57 1.42 6.37 -4.41
C LEU A 57 1.64 6.42 -5.93
N GLY A 58 1.12 7.44 -6.60
CA GLY A 58 1.31 7.62 -8.04
C GLY A 58 2.78 7.72 -8.42
N ARG A 59 3.58 8.47 -7.65
CA ARG A 59 5.03 8.57 -7.84
C ARG A 59 5.74 7.24 -7.59
N ALA A 60 5.35 6.49 -6.55
CA ALA A 60 5.91 5.18 -6.25
C ALA A 60 5.64 4.16 -7.37
N LEU A 61 4.40 4.12 -7.86
CA LEU A 61 3.99 3.27 -8.99
C LEU A 61 4.73 3.66 -10.27
N HIS A 62 4.85 4.96 -10.55
CA HIS A 62 5.60 5.43 -11.71
C HIS A 62 7.06 4.99 -11.66
N LEU A 63 7.75 5.24 -10.53
CA LEU A 63 9.14 4.85 -10.37
C LEU A 63 9.31 3.34 -10.52
N ALA A 64 8.49 2.55 -9.82
CA ALA A 64 8.54 1.10 -9.89
C ALA A 64 8.34 0.59 -11.33
N ARG A 65 7.44 1.21 -12.09
CA ARG A 65 7.19 0.88 -13.49
C ARG A 65 8.39 1.18 -14.39
N VAL A 66 8.96 2.38 -14.31
CA VAL A 66 10.08 2.77 -15.19
C VAL A 66 11.39 2.06 -14.84
N THR A 67 11.58 1.63 -13.59
CA THR A 67 12.78 0.91 -13.16
C THR A 67 12.63 -0.60 -13.14
N GLY A 68 11.42 -1.13 -13.37
CA GLY A 68 11.08 -2.54 -13.20
C GLY A 68 11.19 -3.05 -11.75
N ALA A 69 11.16 -2.13 -10.77
CA ALA A 69 11.34 -2.44 -9.36
C ALA A 69 10.08 -3.07 -8.75
N LEU A 70 10.26 -3.86 -7.69
CA LEU A 70 9.17 -4.36 -6.87
C LEU A 70 8.68 -3.24 -5.94
N LEU A 71 7.40 -2.90 -5.98
CA LEU A 71 6.80 -2.00 -5.00
C LEU A 71 6.55 -2.76 -3.69
N VAL A 72 7.15 -2.34 -2.59
CA VAL A 72 6.93 -2.95 -1.27
C VAL A 72 6.09 -2.01 -0.41
N ILE A 73 4.95 -2.49 0.01
CA ILE A 73 4.02 -1.80 0.90
C ILE A 73 4.22 -2.33 2.31
N ALA A 74 4.42 -1.44 3.27
CA ALA A 74 4.72 -1.89 4.64
C ALA A 74 3.57 -2.67 5.30
N ARG A 75 2.32 -2.26 5.06
CA ARG A 75 1.14 -2.95 5.58
C ARG A 75 -0.08 -2.86 4.68
N LEU A 76 -0.69 -4.01 4.41
CA LEU A 76 -1.91 -4.13 3.63
C LEU A 76 -3.18 -3.90 4.48
N ASP A 77 -3.16 -4.22 5.78
CA ASP A 77 -4.31 -4.18 6.71
C ASP A 77 -5.05 -2.82 6.79
N ARG A 78 -4.32 -1.71 6.68
CA ARG A 78 -4.85 -0.33 6.72
C ARG A 78 -5.19 0.25 5.35
N LEU A 79 -4.91 -0.49 4.29
CA LEU A 79 -5.08 -0.09 2.89
C LEU A 79 -6.10 -0.98 2.16
N SER A 80 -6.26 -2.23 2.60
CA SER A 80 -7.17 -3.23 2.04
C SER A 80 -8.65 -2.92 2.20
N ARG A 81 -9.01 -2.12 3.21
CA ARG A 81 -10.39 -1.61 3.39
C ARG A 81 -10.79 -0.59 2.31
N ASN A 82 -9.86 -0.17 1.47
CA ASN A 82 -10.13 0.71 0.34
C ASN A 82 -10.00 -0.09 -0.96
N ALA A 83 -11.12 -0.60 -1.45
CA ALA A 83 -11.19 -1.35 -2.71
C ALA A 83 -10.55 -0.60 -3.88
N ALA A 84 -10.70 0.72 -3.95
CA ALA A 84 -10.13 1.54 -5.02
C ALA A 84 -8.59 1.51 -5.02
N PHE A 85 -7.97 1.43 -3.84
CA PHE A 85 -6.52 1.26 -3.73
C PHE A 85 -6.05 -0.10 -4.25
N LEU A 86 -6.73 -1.19 -3.85
CA LEU A 86 -6.39 -2.53 -4.29
C LEU A 86 -6.56 -2.68 -5.81
N LEU A 87 -7.61 -2.08 -6.38
CA LEU A 87 -7.80 -2.00 -7.82
C LEU A 87 -6.71 -1.16 -8.49
N THR A 88 -6.34 0.00 -7.93
CA THR A 88 -5.24 0.81 -8.48
C THR A 88 -3.92 0.04 -8.52
N LEU A 89 -3.60 -0.73 -7.48
CA LEU A 89 -2.41 -1.58 -7.47
C LEU A 89 -2.48 -2.66 -8.56
N ARG A 90 -3.61 -3.37 -8.65
CA ARG A 90 -3.83 -4.39 -9.67
C ARG A 90 -3.72 -3.82 -11.09
N ASP A 91 -4.38 -2.69 -11.35
CA ASP A 91 -4.47 -2.07 -12.67
C ASP A 91 -3.15 -1.37 -13.07
N SER A 92 -2.26 -1.09 -12.11
CA SER A 92 -0.97 -0.45 -12.38
C SER A 92 -0.02 -1.33 -13.21
N GLY A 93 -0.20 -2.64 -13.20
CA GLY A 93 0.71 -3.63 -13.80
C GLY A 93 2.09 -3.70 -13.12
N VAL A 94 2.27 -3.03 -11.99
CA VAL A 94 3.50 -3.03 -11.21
C VAL A 94 3.49 -4.24 -10.28
N ARG A 95 4.58 -5.01 -10.28
CA ARG A 95 4.79 -6.06 -9.27
C ARG A 95 4.88 -5.41 -7.90
N PHE A 96 4.09 -5.89 -6.95
CA PHE A 96 4.17 -5.43 -5.58
C PHE A 96 4.22 -6.59 -4.58
N ALA A 97 4.65 -6.29 -3.36
CA ALA A 97 4.60 -7.19 -2.22
C ALA A 97 4.19 -6.40 -0.98
N ALA A 98 3.51 -7.05 -0.05
CA ALA A 98 3.22 -6.47 1.26
C ALA A 98 4.14 -7.09 2.30
N ALA A 99 4.81 -6.27 3.11
CA ALA A 99 5.74 -6.77 4.12
C ALA A 99 5.03 -7.57 5.24
N ASP A 100 3.77 -7.23 5.53
CA ASP A 100 2.90 -7.97 6.47
C ASP A 100 2.18 -9.17 5.84
N MET A 101 2.14 -9.25 4.51
CA MET A 101 1.57 -10.37 3.77
C MET A 101 2.44 -10.71 2.55
N PRO A 102 3.62 -11.33 2.75
CA PRO A 102 4.60 -11.54 1.68
C PRO A 102 4.11 -12.43 0.54
N GLU A 103 3.11 -13.26 0.81
CA GLU A 103 2.47 -14.18 -0.15
C GLU A 103 1.34 -13.52 -0.96
N ALA A 104 0.98 -12.26 -0.66
CA ALA A 104 -0.07 -11.56 -1.39
C ALA A 104 0.34 -11.34 -2.85
N ASN A 105 -0.40 -11.98 -3.76
CA ASN A 105 -0.23 -11.83 -5.20
C ASN A 105 -1.44 -11.11 -5.83
N ASP A 106 -1.39 -10.86 -7.15
CA ASP A 106 -2.43 -10.14 -7.88
C ASP A 106 -3.82 -10.76 -7.70
N LEU A 107 -3.92 -12.09 -7.61
CA LEU A 107 -5.18 -12.79 -7.38
C LEU A 107 -5.70 -12.51 -5.97
N THR A 108 -4.85 -12.66 -4.95
CA THR A 108 -5.20 -12.36 -3.55
C THR A 108 -5.74 -10.93 -3.43
N VAL A 109 -5.05 -9.97 -4.04
CA VAL A 109 -5.45 -8.56 -4.00
C VAL A 109 -6.72 -8.30 -4.79
N GLY A 110 -6.91 -8.95 -5.94
CA GLY A 110 -8.16 -8.89 -6.70
C GLY A 110 -9.37 -9.38 -5.88
N VAL A 111 -9.24 -10.52 -5.21
CA VAL A 111 -10.30 -11.05 -4.34
C VAL A 111 -10.59 -10.11 -3.17
N MET A 112 -9.54 -9.60 -2.51
CA MET A 112 -9.70 -8.64 -1.40
C MET A 112 -10.39 -7.35 -1.85
N ALA A 113 -10.10 -6.87 -3.06
CA ALA A 113 -10.75 -5.68 -3.62
C ALA A 113 -12.26 -5.90 -3.80
N LEU A 114 -12.65 -7.04 -4.34
CA LEU A 114 -14.06 -7.40 -4.55
C LEU A 114 -14.81 -7.53 -3.21
N VAL A 115 -14.21 -8.17 -2.21
CA VAL A 115 -14.80 -8.29 -0.86
C VAL A 115 -14.97 -6.91 -0.22
N ALA A 116 -13.94 -6.06 -0.26
CA ALA A 116 -14.00 -4.72 0.30
C ALA A 116 -15.07 -3.85 -0.38
N GLN A 117 -15.28 -4.01 -1.69
CA GLN A 117 -16.35 -3.32 -2.41
C GLN A 117 -17.73 -3.78 -1.93
N ALA A 118 -17.95 -5.10 -1.84
CA ALA A 118 -19.22 -5.67 -1.38
C ALA A 118 -19.58 -5.21 0.04
N GLU A 119 -18.60 -5.17 0.96
CA GLU A 119 -18.80 -4.66 2.33
C GLU A 119 -19.21 -3.19 2.33
N ARG A 120 -18.55 -2.35 1.53
CA ARG A 120 -18.86 -0.92 1.43
C ARG A 120 -20.29 -0.70 0.93
N GLU A 121 -20.72 -1.45 -0.08
CA GLU A 121 -22.07 -1.40 -0.61
C GLU A 121 -23.10 -1.84 0.44
N ALA A 122 -22.81 -2.92 1.19
CA ALA A 122 -23.69 -3.41 2.26
C ALA A 122 -23.87 -2.39 3.39
N ILE A 123 -22.79 -1.74 3.82
CA ILE A 123 -22.86 -0.65 4.81
C ILE A 123 -23.69 0.51 4.27
N SER A 124 -23.44 0.93 3.01
CA SER A 124 -24.20 2.03 2.40
C SER A 124 -25.70 1.73 2.29
N ARG A 125 -26.10 0.47 2.09
CA ARG A 125 -27.51 0.06 2.08
C ARG A 125 -28.13 0.22 3.47
N ARG A 126 -27.45 -0.29 4.52
CA ARG A 126 -27.93 -0.21 5.92
C ARG A 126 -28.06 1.21 6.47
N THR A 127 -27.26 2.16 5.99
CA THR A 127 -27.33 3.55 6.46
C THR A 127 -28.41 4.40 5.78
N LYS A 128 -29.11 3.85 4.77
CA LYS A 128 -30.20 4.52 4.04
C LYS A 128 -31.59 4.03 4.45
N GLU A 129 -31.66 3.00 5.28
CA GLU A 129 -32.86 2.56 6.01
C GLU A 129 -32.94 3.30 7.35
#